data_AF-A0A392N6H5-F1
#
_entry.id   AF-A0A392N6H5-F1
#
_cell.length_a   1.000
_cell.length_b   1.000
_cell.length_c   1.000
_cell.angle_alpha   90.00
_cell.angle_beta   90.00
_cell.angle_gamma   90.00
#
_symmetry.space_group_name_H-M   'P 1'
#
loop_
_entity.id
_entity.type
_entity.pdbx_description
1 polymer ?
#
loop_
_entity_poly.entity_id
_entity_poly.type
_entity_poly.pdbx_seq_one_letter_code
_entity_poly.pdbx_strand_id
1 'polypeptide(L)'
;MLLEITPSGYAQMTHMLNALSGGKMLVILEGGYNLRSISSSATAVIKVLLGDSRVCELENSFPSKSGLQTVFEVLDIQNNFWPSLKPIFMNVMSLWKMYCLGKK
;
A
#
# COMPACT_ATOMS: atom_id res chain seq x y z
N MET A 1 0.47 12.10 16.66
CA MET A 1 0.60 10.84 15.90
C MET A 1 0.31 11.17 14.45
N LEU A 2 1.33 11.52 13.67
CA LEU A 2 1.16 11.83 12.25
C LEU A 2 1.51 10.58 11.46
N LEU A 3 0.66 10.24 10.48
CA LEU A 3 0.97 9.22 9.48
C LEU A 3 2.05 9.78 8.56
N GLU A 4 3.13 9.04 8.36
CA GLU A 4 4.21 9.39 7.44
C GLU A 4 4.13 8.52 6.20
N ILE A 5 3.60 9.07 5.11
CA ILE A 5 3.58 8.45 3.79
C ILE A 5 4.38 9.35 2.85
N THR A 6 5.36 8.77 2.17
CA THR A 6 6.18 9.49 1.20
C THR A 6 5.44 9.65 -0.14
N PRO A 7 5.79 10.65 -0.96
CA PRO A 7 5.25 10.77 -2.32
C PRO A 7 5.42 9.50 -3.16
N SER A 8 6.55 8.80 -3.02
CA SER A 8 6.79 7.52 -3.70
C SER A 8 5.82 6.42 -3.25
N GLY A 9 5.40 6.43 -1.98
CA GLY A 9 4.35 5.52 -1.48
C GLY A 9 3.01 5.74 -2.19
N TYR A 10 2.62 6.99 -2.41
CA TYR A 10 1.41 7.32 -3.19
C TYR A 10 1.55 6.91 -4.67
N ALA A 11 2.72 7.12 -5.27
CA ALA A 11 2.99 6.67 -6.63
C ALA A 11 2.85 5.15 -6.77
N GLN A 12 3.42 4.38 -5.84
CA GLN A 12 3.32 2.91 -5.85
C GLN A 12 1.88 2.43 -5.78
N MET A 13 1.08 2.96 -4.84
CA MET A 13 -0.33 2.59 -4.72
C MET A 13 -1.11 2.90 -6.00
N THR A 14 -0.84 4.06 -6.61
CA THR A 14 -1.46 4.47 -7.89
C THR A 14 -1.06 3.51 -9.01
N HIS A 15 0.21 3.12 -9.08
CA HIS A 15 0.71 2.21 -10.10
C HIS A 15 0.05 0.83 -9.99
N MET A 16 -0.09 0.28 -8.77
CA MET A 16 -0.76 -1.00 -8.54
C MET A 16 -2.21 -0.99 -9.02
N LEU A 17 -2.92 0.12 -8.81
CA LEU A 17 -4.30 0.29 -9.27
C LEU A 17 -4.40 0.52 -10.79
N ASN A 18 -3.38 1.09 -11.42
CA ASN A 18 -3.34 1.32 -12.87
C ASN A 18 -3.32 0.02 -13.69
N ALA A 19 -2.91 -1.10 -13.09
CA ALA A 19 -3.00 -2.43 -13.71
C ALA A 19 -4.45 -2.95 -13.84
N LEU A 20 -5.40 -2.32 -13.14
CA LEU A 20 -6.81 -2.69 -13.15
C LEU A 20 -7.58 -1.89 -14.22
N SER A 21 -8.70 -2.43 -14.71
CA SER A 21 -9.62 -1.73 -15.63
C SER A 21 -8.96 -1.15 -16.89
N GLY A 22 -7.83 -1.73 -17.34
CA GLY A 22 -7.06 -1.22 -18.47
C GLY A 22 -6.49 0.19 -18.26
N GLY A 23 -6.16 0.57 -17.02
CA GLY A 23 -5.58 1.87 -16.68
C GLY A 23 -6.58 3.02 -16.62
N LYS A 24 -7.88 2.75 -16.71
CA LYS A 24 -8.92 3.77 -16.57
C LYS A 24 -9.11 4.13 -15.10
N MET A 25 -8.46 5.21 -14.67
CA MET A 25 -8.47 5.69 -13.29
C MET A 25 -8.95 7.15 -13.20
N LEU A 26 -9.78 7.44 -12.20
CA LEU A 26 -10.12 8.79 -11.77
C LEU A 26 -9.56 9.00 -10.36
N VAL A 27 -8.78 10.06 -10.15
CA VAL A 27 -8.26 10.44 -8.83
C VAL A 27 -9.01 11.67 -8.33
N ILE A 28 -9.51 11.60 -7.10
CA ILE A 28 -10.26 12.68 -6.44
C ILE A 28 -9.46 13.14 -5.23
N LEU A 29 -9.18 14.44 -5.14
CA LEU A 29 -8.50 15.02 -3.98
C LEU A 29 -9.53 15.21 -2.87
N GLU A 30 -9.26 14.58 -1.72
CA GLU A 30 -10.10 14.68 -0.53
C GLU A 30 -9.53 15.72 0.45
N GLY A 31 -8.79 15.26 1.48
CA GLY A 31 -8.21 16.12 2.51
C GLY A 31 -6.68 16.26 2.40
N GLY A 32 -6.14 17.05 3.33
CA GLY A 32 -4.72 17.26 3.49
C GLY A 32 -4.47 18.61 4.18
N TYR A 33 -3.67 18.59 5.23
CA TYR A 33 -3.46 19.79 6.07
C TYR A 33 -2.08 20.43 5.85
N ASN A 34 -1.19 19.74 5.13
CA ASN A 34 0.14 20.23 4.77
C ASN A 34 0.22 20.44 3.26
N LEU A 35 0.20 21.70 2.82
CA LEU A 35 0.22 22.07 1.40
C LEU A 35 1.44 21.52 0.65
N ARG A 36 2.60 21.44 1.30
CA ARG A 36 3.82 20.89 0.69
C ARG A 36 3.68 19.39 0.47
N SER A 37 3.18 18.64 1.46
CA SER A 37 2.94 17.20 1.34
C SER A 37 1.86 16.90 0.30
N ILE A 38 0.79 17.71 0.24
CA ILE A 38 -0.25 17.56 -0.78
C ILE A 38 0.35 17.75 -2.17
N SER A 39 1.09 18.85 -2.38
CA SER A 39 1.68 19.17 -3.68
C SER A 39 2.67 18.10 -4.16
N SER A 40 3.57 17.65 -3.29
CA SER A 40 4.57 16.63 -3.66
C SER A 40 3.94 15.26 -3.93
N SER A 41 3.00 14.81 -3.09
CA SER A 41 2.30 13.54 -3.28
C SER A 41 1.40 13.57 -4.51
N ALA A 42 0.64 14.65 -4.75
CA ALA A 42 -0.17 14.80 -5.96
C ALA A 42 0.68 14.78 -7.24
N THR A 43 1.84 15.44 -7.21
CA THR A 43 2.80 15.39 -8.33
C THR A 43 3.26 13.96 -8.60
N ALA A 44 3.54 13.17 -7.56
CA ALA A 44 3.96 11.78 -7.70
C ALA A 44 2.86 10.90 -8.32
N VAL A 45 1.60 11.08 -7.90
CA VAL A 45 0.42 10.41 -8.48
C VAL A 45 0.27 10.76 -9.96
N ILE A 46 0.32 12.06 -10.31
CA ILE A 46 0.16 12.52 -11.71
C ILE A 46 1.25 11.94 -12.61
N LYS A 47 2.49 11.86 -12.15
CA LYS A 47 3.57 11.24 -12.93
C LYS A 47 3.25 9.78 -13.30
N VAL A 48 2.68 9.01 -12.38
CA VAL A 48 2.26 7.62 -12.65
C VAL A 48 1.12 7.58 -13.67
N LEU A 49 0.13 8.48 -13.56
CA LEU A 49 -0.96 8.58 -14.55
C LEU A 49 -0.46 8.95 -15.95
N LEU A 50 0.64 9.72 -16.04
CA LEU A 50 1.33 10.05 -17.29
C LEU A 50 2.25 8.92 -17.79
N GLY A 51 2.32 7.79 -17.08
CA GLY A 51 3.08 6.61 -17.47
C GLY A 51 4.53 6.57 -16.95
N ASP A 52 4.94 7.46 -16.04
CA ASP A 52 6.27 7.44 -15.45
C ASP A 52 6.37 6.40 -14.32
N SER A 53 6.95 5.25 -14.64
CA SER A 53 7.17 4.16 -13.68
C SER A 53 8.36 4.38 -12.75
N ARG A 54 9.20 5.39 -12.97
CA ARG A 54 10.42 5.64 -12.16
C ARG A 54 10.12 6.18 -10.76
N VAL A 55 8.90 6.67 -10.54
CA VAL A 55 8.45 7.23 -9.25
C VAL A 55 8.13 6.13 -8.22
N CYS A 56 8.15 4.87 -8.64
CA CYS A 56 7.77 3.69 -7.86
C CYS A 56 8.93 3.01 -7.12
N GLU A 57 10.13 3.62 -7.10
CA GLU A 57 11.27 3.08 -6.34
C GLU A 57 10.96 3.13 -4.83
N LEU A 58 10.59 1.98 -4.27
CA LEU A 58 10.31 1.83 -2.86
C LEU A 58 11.59 1.40 -2.14
N GLU A 59 11.95 2.12 -1.07
CA GLU A 59 12.90 1.58 -0.10
C GLU A 59 12.28 0.34 0.55
N ASN A 60 13.07 -0.73 0.71
CA ASN A 60 12.66 -1.95 1.41
C ASN A 60 12.23 -1.60 2.84
N SER A 61 10.94 -1.34 3.02
CA SER A 61 10.35 -0.99 4.30
C SER A 61 9.55 -2.17 4.83
N PHE A 62 9.77 -2.49 6.10
CA PHE A 62 9.01 -3.53 6.78
C PHE A 62 7.79 -2.91 7.46
N PRO A 63 6.61 -3.57 7.41
CA PRO A 63 5.44 -3.09 8.12
C PRO A 63 5.70 -3.07 9.62
N SER A 64 5.08 -2.12 10.32
CA SER A 64 5.08 -2.11 11.78
C SER A 64 4.31 -3.31 12.33
N LYS A 65 4.63 -3.74 13.57
CA LYS A 65 3.92 -4.85 14.23
C LYS A 65 2.42 -4.58 14.35
N SER A 66 2.04 -3.36 14.71
CA SER A 66 0.63 -2.96 14.82
C SER A 66 -0.07 -2.95 13.46
N GLY A 67 0.58 -2.40 12.43
CA GLY A 67 0.02 -2.39 11.08
C GLY A 67 -0.23 -3.80 10.54
N LEU A 68 0.72 -4.71 10.77
CA LEU A 68 0.55 -6.10 10.35
C LEU A 68 -0.53 -6.84 11.15
N GLN A 69 -0.62 -6.60 12.46
CA GLN A 69 -1.70 -7.17 13.28
C GLN A 69 -3.08 -6.76 12.75
N THR A 70 -3.27 -5.47 12.44
CA THR A 70 -4.52 -4.98 11.85
C THR A 70 -4.81 -5.65 10.51
N VAL A 71 -3.81 -5.83 9.65
CA VAL A 71 -3.98 -6.55 8.37
C VAL A 71 -4.46 -7.99 8.60
N PHE A 72 -3.91 -8.70 9.60
CA PHE A 72 -4.35 -10.06 9.91
C PHE A 72 -5.80 -10.11 10.39
N GLU A 73 -6.19 -9.23 11.29
CA GLU A 73 -7.56 -9.15 11.80
C GLU A 73 -8.56 -8.87 10.66
N VAL A 74 -8.22 -7.94 9.76
CA VAL A 74 -9.06 -7.65 8.58
C VAL A 74 -9.13 -8.84 7.63
N LEU A 75 -8.00 -9.50 7.34
CA LEU A 75 -8.00 -10.66 6.45
C LEU A 75 -8.82 -11.83 7.01
N ASP A 76 -8.74 -12.09 8.31
CA ASP A 76 -9.50 -13.17 8.97
C ASP A 76 -11.02 -12.95 8.80
N ILE A 77 -11.48 -11.71 9.02
CA ILE A 77 -12.88 -11.33 8.82
C ILE A 77 -13.27 -11.48 7.34
N GLN A 78 -12.46 -10.91 6.44
CA GLN A 78 -12.78 -10.82 5.00
C GLN A 78 -12.69 -12.16 4.26
N ASN A 79 -11.92 -13.13 4.76
CA ASN A 79 -11.81 -14.47 4.17
C ASN A 79 -13.16 -15.21 4.07
N ASN A 80 -14.14 -14.86 4.90
CA ASN A 80 -15.48 -15.43 4.84
C ASN A 80 -16.27 -14.98 3.60
N PHE A 81 -15.89 -13.86 2.99
CA PHE A 81 -16.62 -13.22 1.89
C PHE A 81 -15.83 -13.24 0.57
N TRP A 82 -14.50 -13.28 0.64
CA TRP A 82 -13.62 -13.18 -0.52
C TRP A 82 -12.69 -14.40 -0.61
N PRO A 83 -13.07 -15.46 -1.36
CA PRO A 83 -12.27 -16.69 -1.45
C PRO A 83 -10.85 -16.48 -1.96
N SER A 84 -10.62 -15.44 -2.76
CA SER A 84 -9.30 -15.05 -3.28
C SER A 84 -8.31 -14.60 -2.18
N LEU A 85 -8.79 -14.24 -1.00
CA LEU A 85 -7.94 -13.81 0.12
C LEU A 85 -7.33 -14.98 0.89
N LYS A 86 -7.90 -16.19 0.80
CA LYS A 86 -7.44 -17.35 1.58
C LYS A 86 -5.97 -17.73 1.32
N PRO A 87 -5.49 -17.80 0.05
CA PRO A 87 -4.08 -18.03 -0.23
C PRO A 87 -3.17 -16.90 0.29
N ILE A 88 -3.64 -15.64 0.21
CA ILE A 88 -2.90 -14.46 0.67
C ILE A 88 -2.73 -14.53 2.19
N PHE A 89 -3.79 -14.81 2.92
CA PHE A 89 -3.76 -14.95 4.38
C PHE A 89 -2.77 -16.03 4.83
N MET A 90 -2.80 -17.20 4.18
CA MET A 90 -1.85 -18.28 4.48
C MET A 90 -0.39 -17.88 4.24
N ASN A 91 -0.12 -17.17 3.14
CA ASN A 91 1.21 -16.69 2.81
C ASN A 91 1.72 -15.67 3.85
N VAL A 92 0.95 -14.62 4.12
CA VAL A 92 1.32 -13.57 5.08
C VAL A 92 1.53 -14.15 6.48
N MET A 93 0.69 -15.10 6.90
CA MET A 93 0.81 -15.79 8.18
C MET A 93 2.11 -16.62 8.27
N SER A 94 2.50 -17.28 7.18
CA SER A 94 3.76 -18.03 7.11
C SER A 94 4.97 -17.12 7.24
N LEU A 95 5.01 -16.03 6.47
CA LEU A 95 6.09 -15.04 6.51
C LEU A 95 6.23 -14.41 7.91
N TRP A 96 5.11 -14.10 8.56
CA TRP A 96 5.13 -13.55 9.91
C TRP A 96 5.69 -14.53 10.94
N LYS A 97 5.27 -15.80 10.90
CA LYS A 97 5.83 -16.83 11.78
C LYS A 97 7.34 -16.95 11.60
N MET A 98 7.83 -16.94 10.36
CA MET A 98 9.27 -16.94 10.07
C MET A 98 9.98 -15.72 10.64
N TYR A 99 9.42 -14.51 10.49
CA TYR A 99 9.99 -13.29 11.05
C TYR A 99 10.06 -13.31 12.59
N CYS A 100 9.02 -13.83 13.24
CA CYS A 100 9.02 -14.04 14.69
C CYS A 100 10.06 -15.08 15.15
N LEU A 101 10.28 -16.12 14.36
CA LEU A 101 11.26 -17.18 14.64
C LEU A 101 12.71 -16.75 14.37
N GLY A 102 12.95 -15.87 13.40
CA GLY A 102 14.27 -15.36 13.01
C GLY A 102 14.84 -14.26 13.91
N LYS A 103 14.06 -13.76 14.89
CA LYS A 103 14.51 -12.81 15.92
C LYS A 103 15.05 -13.48 17.19
N LYS A 104 15.82 -14.57 17.05
CA LYS A 104 16.59 -15.17 18.14
C LYS A 104 18.04 -14.73 18.10
#